data_AF-A0A6V7NK83-F1
#
_entry.id   AF-A0A6V7NK83-F1
#
_cell.length_a   1.000
_cell.length_b   1.000
_cell.length_c   1.000
_cell.angle_alpha   90.00
_cell.angle_beta   90.00
_cell.angle_gamma   90.00
#
_symmetry.space_group_name_H-M   'P 1'
#
loop_
_entity.id
_entity.type
_entity.pdbx_description
1 polymer ?
#
loop_
_entity_poly.entity_id
_entity_poly.type
_entity_poly.pdbx_seq_one_letter_code
_entity_poly.pdbx_strand_id
1 'polypeptide(L)'
;MEAVGANKRAYAARMGYDFADAGAAAVDPSRPPNWSKIPAVRSRLPFYHWIFWNDAENILYAVIGHDDYCASPDLVVTEDFNGVNSGVFFVRRSEWSEWFLDAWWNQTSFIRFGSTKSGDNAAMKHLIDSLPPEEARAHVRVSPMQCLFNSYPWFPSWKSVYRLIFYPWTTWKGAYSDGDFLVHLAGLDDKKGWIAKILQER
;
A
#
# COMPACT_ATOMS: atom_id res chain seq x y z
N MET A 1 8.29 15.61 -7.08
CA MET A 1 7.59 14.44 -7.68
C MET A 1 8.45 13.77 -8.73
N GLU A 2 9.14 14.53 -9.58
CA GLU A 2 10.04 13.99 -10.61
C GLU A 2 11.14 13.06 -10.07
N ALA A 3 11.81 13.43 -8.97
CA ALA A 3 12.83 12.59 -8.33
C ALA A 3 12.30 11.24 -7.82
N VAL A 4 11.05 11.18 -7.34
CA VAL A 4 10.42 9.93 -6.89
C VAL A 4 10.04 9.05 -8.09
N GLY A 5 9.50 9.65 -9.15
CA GLY A 5 9.19 8.93 -10.39
C GLY A 5 10.43 8.37 -11.10
N ALA A 6 11.52 9.14 -11.11
CA ALA A 6 12.80 8.69 -11.67
C ALA A 6 13.40 7.52 -10.88
N ASN A 7 13.34 7.57 -9.54
CA ASN A 7 13.82 6.48 -8.69
C ASN A 7 13.07 5.16 -8.96
N LYS A 8 11.73 5.22 -9.03
CA LYS A 8 10.89 4.05 -9.32
C LYS A 8 11.13 3.47 -10.71
N ARG A 9 11.22 4.32 -11.74
CA ARG A 9 11.56 3.88 -13.09
C ARG A 9 12.91 3.18 -13.15
N ALA A 10 13.93 3.73 -12.49
CA ALA A 10 15.25 3.13 -12.43
C ALA A 10 15.24 1.79 -11.68
N TYR A 11 14.48 1.69 -10.59
CA TYR A 11 14.31 0.46 -9.85
C TYR A 11 13.60 -0.61 -10.70
N ALA A 12 12.45 -0.30 -11.28
CA ALA A 12 11.70 -1.20 -12.15
C ALA A 12 12.57 -1.72 -13.30
N ALA A 13 13.29 -0.84 -13.99
CA ALA A 13 14.21 -1.23 -15.06
C ALA A 13 15.33 -2.17 -14.58
N ARG A 14 15.90 -1.94 -13.39
CA ARG A 14 16.94 -2.79 -12.81
C ARG A 14 16.43 -4.18 -12.46
N MET A 15 15.17 -4.28 -12.05
CA MET A 15 14.55 -5.54 -11.62
C MET A 15 13.81 -6.28 -12.73
N GLY A 16 13.68 -5.66 -13.92
CA GLY A 16 12.93 -6.22 -15.05
C GLY A 16 11.41 -6.06 -14.93
N TYR A 17 10.93 -5.11 -14.13
CA TYR A 17 9.50 -4.81 -13.99
C TYR A 17 9.05 -3.75 -14.99
N ASP A 18 7.79 -3.86 -15.43
CA ASP A 18 7.13 -2.79 -16.16
C ASP A 18 6.70 -1.67 -15.20
N PHE A 19 7.07 -0.44 -15.54
CA PHE A 19 6.66 0.75 -14.80
C PHE A 19 5.51 1.45 -15.55
N ALA A 20 4.36 1.59 -14.88
CA ALA A 20 3.25 2.37 -15.39
C ALA A 20 2.96 3.58 -14.50
N ASP A 21 3.09 4.78 -15.08
CA ASP A 21 2.55 5.99 -14.46
C ASP A 21 1.04 6.05 -14.73
N ALA A 22 0.22 6.18 -13.68
CA ALA A 22 -1.21 6.38 -13.84
C ALA A 22 -1.52 7.72 -14.52
N GLY A 23 -0.63 8.71 -14.38
CA GLY A 23 -0.76 10.04 -14.98
C GLY A 23 -1.93 10.86 -14.42
N ALA A 24 -1.99 12.14 -14.83
CA ALA A 24 -3.08 13.04 -14.41
C ALA A 24 -4.45 12.64 -14.97
N ALA A 25 -4.48 11.97 -16.13
CA ALA A 25 -5.71 11.56 -16.81
C ALA A 25 -6.45 10.40 -16.10
N ALA A 26 -5.78 9.64 -15.23
CA ALA A 26 -6.43 8.61 -14.42
C ALA A 26 -7.11 9.18 -13.16
N VAL A 27 -6.94 10.48 -12.88
CA VAL A 27 -7.56 11.13 -11.72
C VAL A 27 -9.01 11.46 -12.03
N ASP A 28 -9.93 10.68 -11.46
CA ASP A 28 -11.36 10.99 -11.46
C ASP A 28 -11.65 12.19 -10.53
N PRO A 29 -12.08 13.35 -11.07
CA PRO A 29 -12.33 14.55 -10.26
C PRO A 29 -13.60 14.44 -9.40
N SER A 30 -14.48 13.46 -9.64
CA SER A 30 -15.66 13.22 -8.82
C SER A 30 -15.33 12.65 -7.44
N ARG A 31 -14.06 12.29 -7.19
CA ARG A 31 -13.59 11.76 -5.91
C ARG A 31 -12.26 12.37 -5.49
N PRO A 32 -11.92 12.31 -4.19
CA PRO A 32 -10.58 12.68 -3.73
C PRO A 32 -9.47 11.85 -4.43
N PRO A 33 -8.29 12.43 -4.73
CA PRO A 33 -7.27 11.78 -5.58
C PRO A 33 -6.76 10.42 -5.11
N ASN A 34 -6.81 10.13 -3.82
CA ASN A 34 -6.48 8.82 -3.26
C ASN A 34 -7.38 7.70 -3.81
N TRP A 35 -8.60 7.99 -4.25
CA TRP A 35 -9.49 6.97 -4.83
C TRP A 35 -9.06 6.50 -6.22
N SER A 36 -8.35 7.34 -6.98
CA SER A 36 -7.99 7.08 -8.38
C SER A 36 -7.02 5.91 -8.56
N LYS A 37 -6.42 5.40 -7.49
CA LYS A 37 -5.63 4.16 -7.50
C LYS A 37 -6.46 2.96 -7.95
N ILE A 38 -7.72 2.89 -7.55
CA ILE A 38 -8.60 1.75 -7.77
C ILE A 38 -8.86 1.56 -9.28
N PRO A 39 -9.37 2.56 -10.03
CA PRO A 39 -9.54 2.43 -11.48
C PRO A 39 -8.20 2.30 -12.23
N ALA A 40 -7.12 2.90 -11.71
CA ALA A 40 -5.79 2.78 -12.32
C ALA A 40 -5.25 1.34 -12.26
N VAL A 41 -5.45 0.64 -11.14
CA VAL A 41 -5.11 -0.80 -10.99
C VAL A 41 -6.07 -1.66 -11.82
N ARG A 42 -7.38 -1.41 -11.71
CA ARG A 42 -8.43 -2.18 -12.40
C ARG A 42 -8.22 -2.24 -13.92
N SER A 43 -7.89 -1.10 -14.55
CA SER A 43 -7.65 -1.01 -15.99
C SER A 43 -6.42 -1.77 -16.48
N ARG A 44 -5.46 -2.05 -15.59
CA ARG A 44 -4.21 -2.74 -15.92
C ARG A 44 -4.22 -4.22 -15.55
N LEU A 45 -5.09 -4.62 -14.61
CA LEU A 45 -5.17 -5.98 -14.09
C LEU A 45 -5.22 -7.08 -15.17
N PRO A 46 -5.89 -6.88 -16.33
CA PRO A 46 -5.91 -7.91 -17.39
C PRO A 46 -4.55 -8.22 -18.02
N PHE A 47 -3.57 -7.31 -17.92
CA PHE A 47 -2.28 -7.41 -18.62
C PHE A 47 -1.15 -7.96 -17.74
N TYR A 48 -1.35 -8.02 -16.43
CA TYR A 48 -0.29 -8.39 -15.47
C TYR A 48 -0.77 -9.49 -14.53
N HIS A 49 0.12 -10.40 -14.15
CA HIS A 49 -0.19 -11.42 -13.14
C HIS A 49 -0.37 -10.82 -11.74
N TRP A 50 0.48 -9.84 -11.44
CA TRP A 50 0.48 -9.06 -10.22
C TRP A 50 0.56 -7.59 -10.56
N ILE A 51 -0.17 -6.78 -9.81
CA ILE A 51 0.01 -5.34 -9.80
C ILE A 51 0.36 -4.94 -8.40
N PHE A 52 1.51 -4.31 -8.25
CA PHE A 52 1.86 -3.66 -7.01
C PHE A 52 1.54 -2.17 -7.09
N TRP A 53 0.55 -1.73 -6.33
CA TRP A 53 0.34 -0.31 -6.13
C TRP A 53 1.41 0.22 -5.18
N ASN A 54 2.53 0.62 -5.81
CA ASN A 54 3.78 1.17 -5.28
C ASN A 54 4.99 0.19 -5.15
N ASP A 55 5.48 -0.23 -6.33
CA ASP A 55 6.83 -0.71 -6.77
C ASP A 55 7.57 -1.81 -6.00
N ALA A 56 8.01 -2.87 -6.71
CA ALA A 56 8.72 -4.12 -6.35
C ALA A 56 7.93 -5.41 -6.05
N GLU A 57 8.23 -6.43 -6.86
CA GLU A 57 7.71 -7.80 -6.72
C GLU A 57 8.58 -8.71 -5.82
N ASN A 58 9.88 -8.41 -5.65
CA ASN A 58 10.78 -9.25 -4.83
C ASN A 58 10.35 -9.37 -3.36
N ILE A 59 9.56 -8.42 -2.84
CA ILE A 59 9.01 -8.50 -1.47
C ILE A 59 7.81 -9.44 -1.40
N LEU A 60 7.11 -9.66 -2.51
CA LEU A 60 5.93 -10.50 -2.54
C LEU A 60 6.26 -11.92 -2.09
N TYR A 61 7.40 -12.45 -2.54
CA TYR A 61 7.92 -13.75 -2.06
C TYR A 61 8.21 -13.71 -0.55
N ALA A 62 8.78 -12.63 -0.02
CA ALA A 62 9.02 -12.47 1.42
C ALA A 62 7.73 -12.39 2.25
N VAL A 63 6.61 -11.99 1.63
CA VAL A 63 5.31 -11.85 2.30
C VAL A 63 4.45 -13.11 2.20
N ILE A 64 4.43 -13.75 1.02
CA ILE A 64 3.61 -14.93 0.73
C ILE A 64 4.35 -16.23 1.09
N GLY A 65 5.69 -16.26 0.94
CA GLY A 65 6.54 -17.39 1.31
C GLY A 65 6.62 -18.52 0.28
N HIS A 66 6.01 -18.35 -0.90
CA HIS A 66 6.07 -19.29 -2.03
C HIS A 66 5.84 -18.56 -3.36
N ASP A 67 6.09 -19.26 -4.47
CA ASP A 67 5.92 -18.79 -5.85
C ASP A 67 4.68 -19.38 -6.56
N ASP A 68 3.94 -20.29 -5.91
CA ASP A 68 2.67 -20.82 -6.45
C ASP A 68 1.62 -19.70 -6.62
N TYR A 69 1.44 -19.28 -7.87
CA TYR A 69 0.48 -18.25 -8.26
C TYR A 69 -0.98 -18.61 -7.95
N CYS A 70 -1.35 -19.89 -8.05
CA CYS A 70 -2.71 -20.36 -7.84
C CYS A 70 -3.06 -20.46 -6.36
N ALA A 71 -2.08 -20.79 -5.52
CA ALA A 71 -2.23 -20.81 -4.06
C ALA A 71 -2.05 -19.43 -3.40
N SER A 72 -1.63 -18.42 -4.17
CA SER A 72 -1.39 -17.08 -3.65
C SER A 72 -2.69 -16.34 -3.33
N PRO A 73 -2.72 -15.52 -2.27
CA PRO A 73 -3.83 -14.62 -1.98
C PRO A 73 -4.05 -13.60 -3.10
N ASP A 74 -5.24 -13.02 -3.15
CA ASP A 74 -5.62 -12.05 -4.17
C ASP A 74 -5.26 -10.61 -3.80
N LEU A 75 -5.39 -10.26 -2.52
CA LEU A 75 -5.05 -8.96 -1.98
C LEU A 75 -4.00 -9.09 -0.88
N VAL A 76 -2.87 -8.42 -1.03
CA VAL A 76 -1.81 -8.36 0.00
C VAL A 76 -1.65 -6.93 0.50
N VAL A 77 -1.78 -6.75 1.80
CA VAL A 77 -1.81 -5.45 2.47
C VAL A 77 -0.89 -5.46 3.70
N THR A 78 -0.66 -4.28 4.29
CA THR A 78 -0.01 -4.16 5.60
C THR A 78 -0.99 -3.61 6.63
N GLU A 79 -0.70 -3.84 7.90
CA GLU A 79 -1.40 -3.21 9.02
C GLU A 79 -0.49 -2.25 9.75
N ASP A 80 -1.03 -1.08 10.10
CA ASP A 80 -0.40 -0.11 10.99
C ASP A 80 -1.22 0.07 12.28
N PHE A 81 -0.89 1.07 13.09
CA PHE A 81 -1.61 1.39 14.33
C PHE A 81 -3.12 1.65 14.17
N ASN A 82 -3.61 1.84 12.95
CA ASN A 82 -5.02 2.04 12.64
C ASN A 82 -5.65 0.81 11.96
N GLY A 83 -4.94 -0.32 11.84
CA GLY A 83 -5.36 -1.50 11.07
C GLY A 83 -4.86 -1.46 9.62
N VAL A 84 -5.57 -2.13 8.72
CA VAL A 84 -5.14 -2.33 7.33
C VAL A 84 -4.87 -1.01 6.59
N ASN A 85 -3.86 -1.00 5.72
CA ASN A 85 -3.40 0.17 4.99
C ASN A 85 -3.45 -0.05 3.46
N SER A 86 -4.15 0.84 2.76
CA SER A 86 -4.32 0.88 1.29
C SER A 86 -3.31 1.79 0.59
N GLY A 87 -2.38 2.39 1.32
CA GLY A 87 -1.34 3.24 0.74
C GLY A 87 -0.42 2.46 -0.18
N VAL A 88 -0.17 1.20 0.17
CA VAL A 88 0.69 0.27 -0.56
C VAL A 88 0.11 -1.14 -0.44
N PHE A 89 -0.16 -1.80 -1.56
CA PHE A 89 -0.79 -3.13 -1.59
C PHE A 89 -0.54 -3.85 -2.92
N PHE A 90 -0.52 -5.18 -2.89
CA PHE A 90 -0.49 -6.02 -4.09
C PHE A 90 -1.87 -6.56 -4.42
N VAL A 91 -2.17 -6.66 -5.71
CA VAL A 91 -3.36 -7.32 -6.23
C VAL A 91 -2.94 -8.34 -7.28
N ARG A 92 -3.38 -9.58 -7.11
CA ARG A 92 -3.24 -10.65 -8.10
C ARG A 92 -4.35 -10.55 -9.12
N ARG A 93 -4.08 -10.88 -10.38
CA ARG A 93 -5.14 -11.02 -11.39
C ARG A 93 -6.00 -12.25 -11.11
N SER A 94 -7.27 -12.03 -10.77
CA SER A 94 -8.29 -13.05 -10.56
C SER A 94 -9.69 -12.43 -10.65
N GLU A 95 -10.71 -13.27 -10.78
CA GLU A 95 -12.11 -12.83 -10.73
C GLU A 95 -12.45 -12.17 -9.39
N TRP A 96 -11.90 -12.68 -8.29
CA TRP A 96 -12.08 -12.10 -6.96
C TRP A 96 -11.50 -10.69 -6.88
N SER A 97 -10.29 -10.47 -7.40
CA SER A 97 -9.67 -9.14 -7.42
C SER A 97 -10.44 -8.14 -8.26
N GLU A 98 -10.98 -8.56 -9.40
CA GLU A 98 -11.84 -7.72 -10.23
C GLU A 98 -13.10 -7.29 -9.47
N TRP A 99 -13.79 -8.26 -8.88
CA TRP A 99 -14.95 -7.99 -8.02
C TRP A 99 -14.61 -7.07 -6.85
N PHE A 100 -13.51 -7.33 -6.14
CA PHE A 100 -13.12 -6.55 -4.97
C PHE A 100 -12.80 -5.10 -5.34
N LEU A 101 -12.07 -4.87 -6.44
CA LEU A 101 -11.78 -3.52 -6.92
C LEU A 101 -13.06 -2.76 -7.32
N ASP A 102 -13.99 -3.44 -8.00
CA ASP A 102 -15.27 -2.85 -8.39
C ASP A 102 -16.15 -2.56 -7.15
N ALA A 103 -16.20 -3.47 -6.18
CA ALA A 103 -16.88 -3.28 -4.90
C ALA A 103 -16.27 -2.12 -4.10
N TRP A 104 -14.93 -2.03 -4.05
CA TRP A 104 -14.21 -0.96 -3.36
C TRP A 104 -14.46 0.39 -4.01
N TRP A 105 -14.43 0.46 -5.34
CA TRP A 105 -14.85 1.66 -6.05
C TRP A 105 -16.31 2.01 -5.75
N ASN A 106 -17.21 1.05 -5.56
CA ASN A 106 -18.61 1.36 -5.31
C ASN A 106 -18.95 1.76 -3.86
N GLN A 107 -17.98 1.85 -2.96
CA GLN A 107 -18.14 2.35 -1.58
C GLN A 107 -18.30 3.89 -1.50
N THR A 108 -19.34 4.43 -2.16
CA THR A 108 -19.56 5.87 -2.31
C THR A 108 -19.83 6.60 -0.99
N SER A 109 -20.38 5.92 0.02
CA SER A 109 -20.63 6.47 1.36
C SER A 109 -19.35 6.88 2.12
N PHE A 110 -18.18 6.40 1.68
CA PHE A 110 -16.88 6.70 2.26
C PHE A 110 -16.16 7.86 1.57
N ILE A 111 -16.74 8.43 0.51
CA ILE A 111 -16.17 9.58 -0.21
C ILE A 111 -16.23 10.82 0.68
N ARG A 112 -15.07 11.44 0.94
CA ARG A 112 -14.95 12.60 1.82
C ARG A 112 -13.96 13.61 1.25
N PHE A 113 -14.47 14.73 0.75
CA PHE A 113 -13.63 15.85 0.32
C PHE A 113 -13.13 16.68 1.51
N GLY A 114 -11.92 17.23 1.39
CA GLY A 114 -11.33 18.10 2.42
C GLY A 114 -11.00 17.42 3.75
N SER A 115 -11.07 16.09 3.84
CA SER A 115 -10.72 15.35 5.05
C SER A 115 -9.25 14.94 5.05
N THR A 116 -8.63 14.97 6.23
CA THR A 116 -7.30 14.37 6.45
C THR A 116 -7.37 12.84 6.60
N LYS A 117 -8.59 12.26 6.71
CA LYS A 117 -8.81 10.82 6.79
C LYS A 117 -8.97 10.23 5.39
N SER A 118 -8.27 9.12 5.15
CA SER A 118 -8.29 8.40 3.86
C SER A 118 -9.60 7.61 3.71
N GLY A 119 -10.56 8.15 2.96
CA GLY A 119 -11.87 7.53 2.72
C GLY A 119 -11.76 6.18 2.01
N ASP A 120 -10.87 6.05 1.03
CA ASP A 120 -10.55 4.80 0.34
C ASP A 120 -10.04 3.73 1.33
N ASN A 121 -9.18 4.09 2.28
CA ASN A 121 -8.68 3.16 3.28
C ASN A 121 -9.78 2.69 4.24
N ALA A 122 -10.68 3.61 4.61
CA ALA A 122 -11.83 3.27 5.45
C ALA A 122 -12.80 2.34 4.72
N ALA A 123 -13.05 2.58 3.42
CA ALA A 123 -13.86 1.71 2.57
C ALA A 123 -13.26 0.30 2.44
N MET A 124 -11.94 0.20 2.24
CA MET A 124 -11.26 -1.09 2.13
C MET A 124 -11.36 -1.89 3.44
N LYS A 125 -11.16 -1.24 4.59
CA LYS A 125 -11.35 -1.88 5.91
C LYS A 125 -12.76 -2.40 6.06
N HIS A 126 -13.75 -1.55 5.75
CA HIS A 126 -15.15 -1.93 5.84
C HIS A 126 -15.47 -3.15 4.97
N LEU A 127 -14.94 -3.22 3.75
CA LEU A 127 -15.12 -4.37 2.88
C LEU A 127 -14.48 -5.64 3.46
N ILE A 128 -13.21 -5.57 3.87
CA ILE A 128 -12.49 -6.71 4.46
C ILE A 128 -13.21 -7.22 5.71
N ASP A 129 -13.64 -6.31 6.59
CA ASP A 129 -14.35 -6.65 7.83
C ASP A 129 -15.73 -7.26 7.58
N SER A 130 -16.32 -7.02 6.40
CA SER A 130 -17.63 -7.55 6.01
C SER A 130 -17.55 -8.90 5.28
N LEU A 131 -16.35 -9.37 4.92
CA LEU A 131 -16.17 -10.66 4.27
C LEU A 131 -16.46 -11.82 5.23
N PRO A 132 -17.00 -12.95 4.75
CA PRO A 132 -16.98 -14.20 5.49
C PRO A 132 -15.55 -14.55 5.93
N PRO A 133 -15.34 -15.09 7.15
CA PRO A 133 -14.00 -15.39 7.64
C PRO A 133 -13.19 -16.35 6.76
N GLU A 134 -13.84 -17.33 6.13
CA GLU A 134 -13.20 -18.21 5.15
C GLU A 134 -12.72 -17.47 3.91
N GLU A 135 -13.53 -16.55 3.40
CA GLU A 135 -13.22 -15.76 2.21
C GLU A 135 -12.06 -14.80 2.50
N ALA A 136 -12.12 -14.09 3.62
CA ALA A 136 -11.03 -13.22 4.07
C ALA A 136 -9.70 -13.98 4.20
N ARG A 137 -9.71 -15.19 4.77
CA ARG A 137 -8.50 -16.02 4.91
C ARG A 137 -7.96 -16.53 3.58
N ALA A 138 -8.84 -16.82 2.62
CA ALA A 138 -8.45 -17.34 1.31
C ALA A 138 -7.87 -16.22 0.42
N HIS A 139 -8.49 -15.04 0.44
CA HIS A 139 -8.21 -14.00 -0.54
C HIS A 139 -7.36 -12.84 -0.01
N VAL A 140 -7.36 -12.58 1.30
CA VAL A 140 -6.65 -11.43 1.89
C VAL A 140 -5.48 -11.89 2.73
N ARG A 141 -4.29 -11.34 2.46
CA ARG A 141 -3.09 -11.54 3.27
C ARG A 141 -2.62 -10.23 3.87
N VAL A 142 -2.57 -10.18 5.19
CA VAL A 142 -1.85 -9.15 5.92
C VAL A 142 -0.39 -9.57 6.06
N SER A 143 0.51 -8.70 5.65
CA SER A 143 1.95 -8.89 5.80
C SER A 143 2.34 -9.06 7.27
N PRO A 144 3.18 -10.06 7.61
CA PRO A 144 3.60 -10.28 9.00
C PRO A 144 4.39 -9.10 9.58
N MET A 145 5.12 -8.38 8.72
CA MET A 145 5.85 -7.15 9.08
C MET A 145 5.43 -6.01 8.15
N GLN A 146 5.08 -4.87 8.75
CA GLN A 146 4.68 -3.67 8.00
C GLN A 146 5.87 -3.11 7.22
N CYS A 147 7.08 -3.13 7.79
CA CYS A 147 8.28 -2.58 7.18
C CYS A 147 8.76 -3.30 5.90
N LEU A 148 8.24 -4.50 5.59
CA LEU A 148 8.57 -5.21 4.35
C LEU A 148 8.29 -4.35 3.11
N PHE A 149 7.20 -3.57 3.11
CA PHE A 149 6.87 -2.69 2.00
C PHE A 149 6.05 -1.44 2.38
N ASN A 150 5.94 -1.13 3.67
CA ASN A 150 5.19 0.03 4.17
C ASN A 150 5.83 0.60 5.45
N SER A 151 7.16 0.75 5.49
CA SER A 151 7.84 1.26 6.70
C SER A 151 7.55 2.74 6.92
N TYR A 152 7.45 3.15 8.19
CA TYR A 152 7.21 4.53 8.59
C TYR A 152 8.47 5.12 9.23
N PRO A 153 8.83 6.36 8.91
CA PRO A 153 9.90 7.04 9.61
C PRO A 153 9.59 7.11 11.11
N TRP A 154 10.60 6.81 11.91
CA TRP A 154 10.50 6.97 13.36
C TRP A 154 11.28 8.21 13.80
N PHE A 155 10.68 9.02 14.67
CA PHE A 155 11.34 10.13 15.32
C PHE A 155 10.78 10.33 16.74
N PRO A 156 11.58 10.89 17.66
CA PRO A 156 11.14 11.14 19.01
C PRO A 156 10.02 12.18 19.01
N SER A 157 8.82 11.75 19.41
CA SER A 157 7.67 12.62 19.68
C SER A 157 6.85 12.00 20.80
N TRP A 158 6.02 12.77 21.50
CA TRP A 158 5.12 12.22 22.52
C TRP A 158 4.28 11.06 21.99
N LYS A 159 3.81 11.17 20.74
CA LYS A 159 3.04 10.12 20.06
C LYS A 159 3.90 8.88 19.80
N SER A 160 5.14 9.05 19.34
CA SER A 160 6.07 7.95 19.04
C SER A 160 6.51 7.24 20.33
N VAL A 161 6.78 8.00 21.41
CA VAL A 161 7.14 7.47 22.73
C VAL A 161 5.96 6.70 23.32
N TYR A 162 4.75 7.26 23.27
CA TYR A 162 3.53 6.57 23.69
C TYR A 162 3.35 5.24 22.94
N ARG A 163 3.49 5.26 21.61
CA ARG A 163 3.41 4.04 20.78
C ARG A 163 4.49 3.02 21.14
N LEU A 164 5.71 3.46 21.39
CA LEU A 164 6.80 2.57 21.77
C LEU A 164 6.54 1.89 23.12
N ILE A 165 5.94 2.61 24.08
CA ILE A 165 5.65 2.08 25.42
C ILE A 165 4.44 1.14 25.40
N PHE A 166 3.32 1.57 24.79
CA PHE A 166 2.05 0.85 24.88
C PHE A 166 1.76 -0.10 23.72
N TYR A 167 2.44 0.08 22.59
CA TYR A 167 2.31 -0.75 21.39
C TYR A 167 3.69 -1.09 20.81
N PRO A 168 4.63 -1.64 21.62
CA PRO A 168 6.01 -1.86 21.20
C PRO A 168 6.07 -2.74 19.95
N TRP A 169 5.33 -3.84 19.92
CA TRP A 169 5.36 -4.79 18.81
C TRP A 169 4.92 -4.17 17.48
N THR A 170 3.80 -3.43 17.47
CA THR A 170 3.34 -2.69 16.28
C THR A 170 4.35 -1.64 15.85
N THR A 171 5.02 -1.00 16.82
CA THR A 171 6.09 -0.02 16.54
C THR A 171 7.28 -0.68 15.85
N TRP A 172 7.79 -1.78 16.40
CA TRP A 172 8.92 -2.52 15.83
C TRP A 172 8.61 -3.12 14.46
N LYS A 173 7.37 -3.56 14.23
CA LYS A 173 6.94 -4.11 12.93
C LYS A 173 6.93 -3.11 11.78
N GLY A 174 6.80 -1.82 12.07
CA GLY A 174 6.57 -0.78 11.07
C GLY A 174 7.59 0.35 11.06
N ALA A 175 8.46 0.46 12.06
CA ALA A 175 9.51 1.47 12.08
C ALA A 175 10.53 1.21 10.95
N TYR A 176 10.88 2.28 10.25
CA TYR A 176 11.92 2.27 9.22
C TYR A 176 13.28 1.87 9.81
N SER A 177 13.99 1.02 9.09
CA SER A 177 15.42 0.75 9.26
C SER A 177 16.17 0.85 7.94
N ASP A 178 17.47 1.14 7.99
CA ASP A 178 18.29 1.20 6.78
C ASP A 178 18.32 -0.15 6.07
N GLY A 179 18.04 -0.12 4.77
CA GLY A 179 17.87 -1.32 3.96
C GLY A 179 16.41 -1.75 3.78
N ASP A 180 15.46 -1.12 4.50
CA ASP A 180 14.04 -1.31 4.23
C ASP A 180 13.71 -0.94 2.78
N PHE A 181 12.78 -1.70 2.22
CA PHE A 181 12.46 -1.63 0.82
C PHE A 181 11.73 -0.33 0.43
N LEU A 182 10.72 0.07 1.21
CA LEU A 182 9.91 1.25 0.92
C LEU A 182 9.50 2.00 2.17
N VAL A 183 9.82 3.29 2.18
CA VAL A 183 9.41 4.23 3.22
C VAL A 183 8.16 4.98 2.81
N HIS A 184 7.09 4.82 3.58
CA HIS A 184 5.83 5.51 3.38
C HIS A 184 5.70 6.69 4.34
N LEU A 185 5.69 7.91 3.79
CA LEU A 185 5.57 9.16 4.52
C LEU A 185 4.11 9.51 4.86
N ALA A 186 3.38 8.55 5.42
CA ALA A 186 1.96 8.67 5.73
C ALA A 186 1.73 9.68 6.87
N GLY A 187 0.89 10.69 6.64
CA GLY A 187 0.52 11.68 7.65
C GLY A 187 1.65 12.62 8.10
N LEU A 188 2.74 12.71 7.32
CA LEU A 188 3.81 13.69 7.53
C LEU A 188 3.60 14.91 6.63
N ASP A 189 3.78 16.11 7.22
CA ASP A 189 3.59 17.38 6.53
C ASP A 189 4.79 17.73 5.63
N ASP A 190 6.02 17.66 6.16
CA ASP A 190 7.25 17.95 5.39
C ASP A 190 7.82 16.70 4.70
N LYS A 191 7.13 16.23 3.67
CA LYS A 191 7.60 15.07 2.90
C LYS A 191 8.95 15.32 2.21
N LYS A 192 9.29 16.57 1.85
CA LYS A 192 10.53 16.88 1.13
C LYS A 192 11.74 16.80 2.05
N GLY A 193 11.65 17.36 3.25
CA GLY A 193 12.73 17.26 4.25
C GLY A 193 13.01 15.81 4.65
N TRP A 194 11.95 15.00 4.81
CA TRP A 194 12.10 13.57 5.09
C TRP A 194 12.80 12.80 3.97
N ILE A 195 12.45 13.06 2.70
CA ILE A 195 13.14 12.44 1.56
C ILE A 195 14.62 12.82 1.57
N ALA A 196 14.95 14.10 1.78
CA ALA A 196 16.35 14.54 1.82
C ALA A 196 17.15 13.86 2.93
N LYS A 197 16.56 13.73 4.13
CA LYS A 197 17.20 13.07 5.27
C LYS A 197 17.49 11.59 5.01
N ILE A 198 16.49 10.85 4.53
CA ILE A 198 16.62 9.41 4.24
C ILE A 198 17.62 9.15 3.10
N LEU A 199 17.68 10.03 2.11
CA LEU A 199 18.65 9.90 1.01
C LEU A 199 20.08 10.31 1.41
N GLN A 200 20.26 11.12 2.45
CA GLN A 200 21.58 11.49 3.00
C GLN A 200 22.18 10.41 3.91
N GLU A 201 21.35 9.50 4.44
CA GLU A 201 21.79 8.36 5.26
C GLU A 201 22.36 7.20 4.40
N ARG A 202 22.43 7.36 3.06
CA ARG A 202 22.99 6.39 2.11
C ARG A 202 24.41 6.70 1.63
#